data_AF-A0A518CQR2-F1
#
_entry.id   AF-A0A518CQR2-F1
#
_cell.length_a   1.000
_cell.length_b   1.000
_cell.length_c   1.000
_cell.angle_alpha   90.00
_cell.angle_beta   90.00
_cell.angle_gamma   90.00
#
_symmetry.space_group_name_H-M   'P 1'
#
loop_
_entity.id
_entity.type
_entity.pdbx_description
1 polymer ?
#
loop_
_entity_poly.entity_id
_entity_poly.type
_entity_poly.pdbx_seq_one_letter_code
_entity_poly.pdbx_strand_id
1 'polypeptide(L)'
;MDDIIAIGSSQPVVWETMKDSSGDSVTTASVSGTLKNGATTLDTFSLTHTSAGTYVGYLDENVTGSLTDCEEYTIELTATVGAYTEFRKLNRIATYRGEV
;
A
#
# COMPACT_ATOMS: atom_id res chain seq x y z
N MET A 1 0.87 16.18 2.27
CA MET A 1 2.19 15.67 1.86
C MET A 1 1.90 14.50 0.94
N ASP A 2 2.35 14.56 -0.30
CA ASP A 2 2.23 13.44 -1.24
C ASP A 2 3.29 12.39 -0.84
N ASP A 3 2.88 11.38 -0.07
CA ASP A 3 3.78 10.38 0.49
C ASP A 3 4.38 9.51 -0.62
N ILE A 4 5.58 9.81 -1.09
CA ILE A 4 6.23 9.08 -2.18
C ILE A 4 6.50 7.63 -1.75
N ILE A 5 5.77 6.68 -2.33
CA ILE A 5 6.06 5.25 -2.24
C ILE A 5 6.56 4.82 -3.61
N ALA A 6 7.86 4.60 -3.76
CA ALA A 6 8.40 3.95 -4.95
C ALA A 6 8.08 2.45 -4.88
N ILE A 7 7.46 1.89 -5.91
CA ILE A 7 7.21 0.45 -6.01
C ILE A 7 8.44 -0.18 -6.67
N GLY A 8 9.23 -0.92 -5.89
CA GLY A 8 10.31 -1.79 -6.37
C GLY A 8 10.14 -3.19 -5.80
N SER A 9 10.91 -4.17 -6.30
CA SER A 9 10.78 -5.61 -5.97
C SER A 9 10.88 -5.97 -4.48
N SER A 10 11.36 -5.06 -3.63
CA SER A 10 11.46 -5.25 -2.17
C SER A 10 10.93 -4.04 -1.39
N GLN A 11 10.16 -3.16 -2.02
CA GLN A 11 9.75 -1.90 -1.39
C GLN A 11 8.51 -2.10 -0.52
N PRO A 12 8.55 -1.65 0.75
CA PRO A 12 7.39 -1.70 1.61
C PRO A 12 6.31 -0.70 1.16
N VAL A 13 5.06 -1.15 1.15
CA VAL A 13 3.90 -0.26 1.12
C VAL A 13 3.60 0.12 2.57
N VAL A 14 3.71 1.42 2.86
CA VAL A 14 3.55 1.95 4.23
C VAL A 14 2.33 2.86 4.30
N TRP A 15 1.46 2.60 5.28
CA TRP A 15 0.45 3.55 5.72
C TRP A 15 0.82 4.03 7.12
N GLU A 16 1.40 5.23 7.18
CA GLU A 16 1.79 5.85 8.45
C GLU A 16 0.62 6.58 9.10
N THR A 17 0.65 6.66 10.44
CA THR A 17 -0.20 7.56 11.24
C THR A 17 -1.70 7.36 11.07
N MET A 18 -2.18 6.11 10.90
CA MET A 18 -3.61 5.83 10.92
C MET A 18 -4.19 6.19 12.29
N LYS A 19 -5.18 7.10 12.29
CA LYS A 19 -5.83 7.62 13.49
C LYS A 19 -7.33 7.49 13.37
N ASP A 20 -7.99 7.27 14.50
CA ASP A 20 -9.44 7.28 14.56
C ASP A 20 -9.99 8.72 14.66
N SER A 21 -11.31 8.85 14.74
CA SER A 21 -11.99 10.15 14.89
C SER A 21 -11.65 10.88 16.19
N SER A 22 -11.12 10.18 17.20
CA SER A 22 -10.67 10.74 18.47
C SER A 22 -9.23 11.27 18.39
N GLY A 23 -8.53 10.95 17.30
CA GLY A 23 -7.12 11.30 17.08
C GLY A 23 -6.13 10.26 17.62
N ASP A 24 -6.63 9.13 18.13
CA ASP A 24 -5.82 8.04 18.67
C ASP A 24 -5.31 7.13 17.55
N SER A 25 -4.09 6.62 17.70
CA SER A 25 -3.51 5.69 16.72
C SER A 25 -4.27 4.38 16.66
N VAL A 26 -4.66 3.96 15.46
CA VAL A 26 -5.39 2.73 15.21
C VAL A 26 -4.41 1.55 15.09
N THR A 27 -4.41 0.63 16.05
CA THR A 27 -3.43 -0.47 16.10
C THR A 27 -4.02 -1.86 15.81
N THR A 28 -5.34 -1.96 15.65
CA THR A 28 -6.08 -3.23 15.52
C THR A 28 -6.83 -3.36 14.18
N ALA A 29 -6.50 -2.53 13.19
CA ALA A 29 -7.14 -2.58 11.89
C ALA A 29 -6.71 -3.82 11.10
N SER A 30 -7.67 -4.41 10.38
CA SER A 30 -7.34 -5.23 9.22
C SER A 30 -7.10 -4.30 8.04
N VAL A 31 -5.87 -4.28 7.52
CA VAL A 31 -5.48 -3.42 6.40
C VAL A 31 -5.11 -4.26 5.19
N SER A 32 -5.81 -4.03 4.08
CA SER A 32 -5.57 -4.71 2.80
C SER A 32 -5.25 -3.70 1.70
N GLY A 33 -4.37 -4.08 0.80
CA GLY A 33 -4.01 -3.32 -0.39
C GLY A 33 -4.37 -4.06 -1.68
N THR A 34 -4.65 -3.30 -2.73
CA THR A 34 -4.85 -3.82 -4.09
C THR A 34 -4.01 -3.02 -5.06
N LEU A 35 -3.12 -3.68 -5.78
CA LEU A 35 -2.35 -3.10 -6.88
C LEU A 35 -3.15 -3.20 -8.18
N LYS A 36 -3.21 -2.10 -8.93
CA LYS A 36 -3.97 -1.99 -10.18
C LYS A 36 -3.18 -1.31 -11.28
N ASN A 37 -3.40 -1.72 -12.53
CA ASN A 37 -3.14 -0.92 -13.73
C ASN A 37 -4.49 -0.58 -14.37
N GLY A 38 -4.90 0.69 -14.29
CA GLY A 38 -6.23 1.12 -14.68
C GLY A 38 -7.32 0.38 -13.89
N ALA A 39 -8.19 -0.35 -14.60
CA ALA A 39 -9.26 -1.15 -14.00
C ALA A 39 -8.83 -2.58 -13.62
N THR A 40 -7.66 -3.02 -14.07
CA THR A 40 -7.16 -4.39 -13.88
C THR A 40 -6.50 -4.52 -12.52
N THR A 41 -6.93 -5.50 -11.72
CA THR A 41 -6.26 -5.87 -10.47
C THR A 41 -5.08 -6.80 -10.77
N LEU A 42 -3.91 -6.44 -10.28
CA LEU A 42 -2.66 -7.19 -10.48
C LEU A 42 -2.27 -7.99 -9.23
N ASP A 43 -2.52 -7.44 -8.05
CA ASP A 43 -2.19 -8.08 -6.77
C ASP A 43 -3.12 -7.62 -5.66
N THR A 44 -3.26 -8.48 -4.65
CA THR A 44 -3.93 -8.18 -3.38
C THR A 44 -3.06 -8.66 -2.24
N PHE A 45 -2.80 -7.77 -1.29
CA PHE A 45 -1.87 -8.03 -0.19
C PHE A 45 -2.42 -7.45 1.13
N SER A 46 -1.87 -7.90 2.25
CA SER A 46 -2.20 -7.37 3.58
C SER A 46 -1.06 -6.53 4.13
N LEU A 47 -1.39 -5.47 4.88
CA LEU A 47 -0.41 -4.73 5.66
C LEU A 47 -0.54 -5.14 7.13
N THR A 48 0.60 -5.28 7.80
CA THR A 48 0.69 -5.64 9.22
C THR A 48 1.00 -4.39 10.03
N HIS A 49 0.35 -4.24 11.19
CA HIS A 49 0.68 -3.17 12.13
C HIS A 49 2.11 -3.35 12.67
N THR A 50 2.92 -2.29 12.59
CA THR A 50 4.30 -2.31 13.09
C THR A 50 4.47 -1.44 14.34
N SER A 51 3.98 -0.19 14.33
CA SER A 51 4.05 0.70 15.48
C SER A 51 3.15 1.94 15.33
N ALA A 52 2.57 2.43 16.43
CA ALA A 52 1.90 3.74 16.51
C ALA A 52 0.86 4.07 15.40
N GLY A 53 0.14 3.07 14.89
CA GLY A 53 -0.81 3.26 13.77
C GLY A 53 -0.16 3.20 12.38
N THR A 54 1.07 2.74 12.30
CA THR A 54 1.79 2.44 11.07
C THR A 54 1.55 1.00 10.67
N TYR A 55 1.17 0.81 9.41
CA TYR A 55 0.99 -0.51 8.78
C TYR A 55 1.95 -0.66 7.62
N VAL A 56 2.59 -1.82 7.52
CA VAL A 56 3.56 -2.14 6.48
C VAL A 56 3.18 -3.44 5.80
N GLY A 57 3.14 -3.43 4.48
CA GLY A 57 2.93 -4.61 3.66
C GLY A 57 3.93 -4.64 2.51
N TYR A 58 3.95 -5.77 1.81
CA TYR A 58 4.84 -5.99 0.68
C TYR A 58 4.02 -6.54 -0.47
N LEU A 59 4.35 -6.12 -1.68
CA LEU A 59 3.81 -6.71 -2.90
C LEU A 59 4.51 -8.02 -3.19
N ASP A 60 3.82 -8.94 -3.88
CA ASP A 60 4.44 -10.18 -4.33
C ASP A 60 5.60 -9.89 -5.31
N GLU A 61 6.75 -10.54 -5.09
CA GLU A 61 7.93 -10.41 -5.94
C GLU A 61 7.67 -10.85 -7.39
N ASN A 62 6.79 -11.84 -7.59
CA ASN A 62 6.41 -12.32 -8.91
C ASN A 62 5.57 -11.27 -9.67
N VAL A 63 4.75 -10.51 -8.94
CA VAL A 63 3.97 -9.42 -9.53
C VAL A 63 4.89 -8.25 -9.84
N THR A 64 5.71 -7.84 -8.87
CA THR A 64 6.61 -6.68 -9.04
C THR A 64 7.66 -6.89 -10.13
N GLY A 65 8.17 -8.12 -10.30
CA GLY A 65 9.05 -8.49 -11.41
C GLY A 65 8.37 -8.48 -12.79
N SER A 66 7.04 -8.42 -12.84
CA SER A 66 6.25 -8.35 -14.07
C SER A 66 5.74 -6.94 -14.38
N LEU A 67 6.06 -5.93 -13.56
CA LEU A 67 5.65 -4.55 -13.80
C LEU A 67 6.50 -3.91 -14.91
N THR A 68 5.85 -3.14 -15.76
CA THR A 68 6.48 -2.39 -16.84
C THR A 68 7.13 -1.14 -16.26
N ASP A 69 8.39 -0.90 -16.60
CA ASP A 69 9.08 0.32 -16.21
C ASP A 69 8.41 1.56 -16.82
N CYS A 70 8.38 2.65 -16.06
CA CYS A 70 7.75 3.91 -16.42
C CYS A 70 6.23 3.85 -16.65
N GLU A 71 5.55 2.78 -16.22
CA GLU A 71 4.10 2.66 -16.23
C GLU A 71 3.49 3.14 -14.90
N GLU A 72 2.31 3.77 -14.96
CA GLU A 72 1.58 4.19 -13.77
C GLU A 72 0.72 3.06 -13.19
N TYR A 73 0.88 2.81 -11.90
CA TYR A 73 0.10 1.86 -11.14
C TYR A 73 -0.60 2.55 -9.96
N THR A 74 -1.73 1.98 -9.56
CA THR A 74 -2.50 2.47 -8.41
C THR A 74 -2.44 1.43 -7.30
N ILE A 75 -2.18 1.85 -6.07
CA ILE A 75 -2.42 1.05 -4.87
C ILE A 75 -3.61 1.64 -4.12
N GLU A 76 -4.62 0.81 -3.90
CA GLU A 76 -5.78 1.13 -3.09
C GLU A 76 -5.71 0.39 -1.77
N LEU A 77 -5.60 1.12 -0.67
CA LEU A 77 -5.56 0.59 0.69
C LEU A 77 -6.91 0.77 1.36
N THR A 78 -7.37 -0.27 2.04
CA THR A 78 -8.59 -0.27 2.85
C THR A 78 -8.26 -0.76 4.25
N ALA A 79 -8.67 0.00 5.26
CA ALA A 79 -8.50 -0.34 6.66
C ALA A 79 -9.86 -0.51 7.33
N THR A 80 -10.04 -1.61 8.06
CA THR A 80 -11.30 -1.91 8.77
C THR A 80 -11.05 -2.20 10.24
N VAL A 81 -11.75 -1.49 11.13
CA VAL A 81 -11.70 -1.67 12.60
C VAL A 81 -13.12 -1.64 13.15
N GLY A 82 -13.70 -2.79 13.47
CA GLY A 82 -15.11 -2.84 13.89
C GLY A 82 -16.04 -2.22 12.82
N ALA A 83 -16.74 -1.13 13.17
CA ALA A 83 -17.59 -0.39 12.24
C ALA A 83 -16.87 0.73 11.46
N TYR A 84 -15.60 0.99 11.80
CA TYR A 84 -14.78 2.00 11.13
C TYR A 84 -14.18 1.43 9.84
N THR A 85 -14.36 2.14 8.73
CA THR A 85 -13.70 1.83 7.45
C THR A 85 -13.05 3.07 6.89
N GLU A 86 -11.75 2.98 6.63
CA GLU A 86 -10.98 4.01 5.96
C GLU A 86 -10.47 3.53 4.62
N PHE A 87 -10.42 4.45 3.66
CA PHE A 87 -9.90 4.20 2.34
C PHE A 87 -8.81 5.22 2.00
N ARG A 88 -7.72 4.73 1.42
CA ARG A 88 -6.61 5.54 0.94
C ARG A 88 -6.16 5.07 -0.42
N LYS A 89 -6.09 5.99 -1.39
CA LYS A 89 -5.59 5.73 -2.74
C LYS A 89 -4.22 6.37 -2.93
N LEU A 90 -3.29 5.59 -3.45
CA LEU A 90 -1.92 5.99 -3.76
C LEU A 90 -1.68 5.77 -5.26
N ASN A 91 -1.40 6.84 -6.01
CA ASN A 91 -1.06 6.73 -7.44
C ASN A 91 0.46 6.80 -7.59
N ARG A 92 1.11 5.79 -8.17
CA ARG A 92 2.57 5.73 -8.25
C ARG A 92 3.01 5.24 -9.62
N ILE A 93 4.04 5.87 -10.16
CA ILE A 93 4.75 5.35 -11.32
C ILE A 93 5.68 4.25 -10.83
N ALA A 94 5.54 3.03 -11.35
CA ALA A 94 6.56 2.02 -11.09
C ALA A 94 7.86 2.52 -11.71
N THR A 95 8.83 2.79 -10.85
CA THR A 95 10.19 3.07 -11.30
C THR A 95 10.94 1.78 -11.06
N TYR A 96 11.09 0.97 -12.11
CA TYR A 96 11.81 -0.29 -12.00
C TYR A 96 13.28 0.04 -11.72
N ARG A 97 13.74 -0.22 -10.49
CA ARG A 97 15.18 -0.37 -10.27
C ARG A 97 15.55 -1.76 -10.75
N GLY A 98 15.82 -1.87 -12.05
CA GLY A 98 16.48 -3.07 -12.54
C GLY A 98 17.73 -3.32 -11.72
N GLU A 99 17.87 -4.54 -11.21
CA GLU A 99 19.16 -5.03 -10.74
C GLU A 99 20.17 -4.78 -11.87
N VAL A 100 21.16 -3.93 -11.57
CA VAL A 100 22.42 -3.87 -12.32
C VAL A 100 23.42 -4.68 -11.52
#